data_AF-A0A9D2URT6-F1
#
_entry.id   AF-A0A9D2URT6-F1
#
_cell.length_a   1.000
_cell.length_b   1.000
_cell.length_c   1.000
_cell.angle_alpha   90.00
_cell.angle_beta   90.00
_cell.angle_gamma   90.00
#
_symmetry.space_group_name_H-M   'P 1'
#
loop_
_entity.id
_entity.type
_entity.pdbx_description
1 polymer ?
#
loop_
_entity_poly.entity_id
_entity_poly.type
_entity_poly.pdbx_seq_one_letter_code
_entity_poly.pdbx_strand_id
1 'polypeptide(L)' 'MMHNAALIVVDVQRGFTPGGNLAVAHADQIIPNINRLGQYFDNIVLTQDWHPADHVSFASNHFGKAVYQTI' A
#
# COMPACT_ATOMS: atom_id res chain seq x y z
N MET A 1 -16.27 20.37 -2.99
CA MET A 1 -16.27 18.96 -3.42
C MET A 1 -15.92 18.90 -4.89
N MET A 2 -15.09 17.94 -5.29
CA MET A 2 -14.71 17.70 -6.69
C MET A 2 -15.54 16.56 -7.28
N HIS A 3 -16.45 16.89 -8.20
CA HIS A 3 -17.45 15.96 -8.73
C HIS A 3 -16.96 15.09 -9.92
N ASN A 4 -16.01 15.59 -10.73
CA ASN A 4 -15.44 14.88 -11.89
C ASN A 4 -13.99 14.42 -11.66
N ALA A 5 -13.62 14.22 -10.39
CA ALA A 5 -12.32 13.71 -9.99
C ALA A 5 -12.48 12.60 -8.93
N ALA A 6 -11.48 11.73 -8.81
CA ALA A 6 -11.44 10.69 -7.81
C ALA A 6 -10.11 10.70 -7.05
N LEU A 7 -10.16 10.44 -5.74
CA LEU A 7 -9.00 10.16 -4.92
C LEU A 7 -8.80 8.65 -4.86
N ILE A 8 -7.68 8.16 -5.39
CA ILE A 8 -7.28 6.76 -5.26
C ILE A 8 -6.22 6.67 -4.16
N VAL A 9 -6.56 6.04 -3.04
CA VAL A 9 -5.67 5.82 -1.91
C VAL A 9 -5.05 4.43 -2.06
N VAL A 10 -3.77 4.41 -2.43
CA VAL A 10 -3.08 3.18 -2.80
C VAL A 10 -2.38 2.57 -1.60
N ASP A 11 -2.77 1.34 -1.26
CA ASP A 11 -2.03 0.39 -0.41
C ASP A 11 -1.60 0.97 0.96
N VAL A 12 -2.48 1.75 1.59
CA VAL A 12 -2.30 2.25 2.95
C VAL A 12 -2.63 1.12 3.95
N GLN A 13 -1.77 0.11 3.95
CA GLN A 13 -1.93 -1.15 4.68
C GLN A 13 -0.86 -1.29 5.76
N ARG A 14 -1.19 -2.03 6.82
CA ARG A 14 -0.25 -2.32 7.93
C ARG A 14 1.08 -2.92 7.45
N GLY A 15 1.04 -3.72 6.38
CA GLY A 15 2.24 -4.33 5.79
C GLY A 15 3.30 -3.31 5.36
N PHE A 16 2.87 -2.11 4.97
CA PHE A 16 3.73 -1.04 4.44
C PHE A 16 3.99 0.10 5.43
N THR A 17 3.37 0.10 6.61
CA THR A 17 3.64 1.07 7.68
C THR A 17 4.64 0.53 8.71
N PRO A 18 5.28 1.39 9.55
CA PRO A 18 6.17 0.91 10.61
C PRO A 18 5.56 -0.21 11.47
N GLY A 19 6.34 -1.29 11.66
CA GLY A 19 5.90 -2.52 12.34
C GLY A 19 5.34 -3.61 11.40
N GLY A 20 5.19 -3.32 10.10
CA GLY A 20 4.76 -4.27 9.07
C GLY A 20 5.88 -5.12 8.47
N ASN A 21 5.47 -6.11 7.66
CA ASN A 21 6.38 -7.07 7.01
C ASN A 21 7.22 -6.46 5.87
N LEU A 22 6.76 -5.35 5.28
CA LEU A 22 7.44 -4.59 4.22
C LEU A 22 7.35 -3.09 4.54
N ALA A 23 7.68 -2.75 5.77
CA ALA A 23 7.48 -1.41 6.32
C ALA A 23 8.29 -0.35 5.55
N VAL A 24 7.61 0.70 5.13
CA VAL A 24 8.22 1.94 4.62
C VAL A 24 8.35 2.91 5.79
N ALA A 25 9.55 3.46 5.96
CA ALA A 25 9.83 4.40 7.04
C ALA A 25 8.89 5.62 6.95
N HIS A 26 8.28 5.99 8.09
CA HIS A 26 7.37 7.13 8.23
C HIS A 26 6.07 7.07 7.40
N ALA A 27 5.74 5.94 6.78
CA ALA A 27 4.55 5.82 5.92
C ALA A 27 3.20 5.94 6.66
N ASP A 28 3.19 5.76 7.98
CA ASP A 28 2.02 6.04 8.82
C ASP A 28 1.73 7.55 8.95
N GLN A 29 2.75 8.41 8.82
CA GLN A 29 2.61 9.85 9.03
C GLN A 29 1.75 10.54 7.96
N ILE A 30 1.54 9.91 6.81
CA ILE A 30 0.69 10.44 5.74
C ILE A 30 -0.81 10.17 5.96
N ILE A 31 -1.19 9.27 6.86
CA ILE A 31 -2.59 8.86 7.08
C ILE A 31 -3.49 10.06 7.45
N PRO A 32 -3.09 10.98 8.37
CA PRO A 32 -3.90 12.16 8.67
C PRO A 32 -4.11 13.07 7.44
N ASN A 33 -3.10 13.19 6.57
CA ASN A 33 -3.20 13.98 5.35
C ASN A 33 -4.14 13.34 4.33
N ILE A 34 -4.09 12.01 4.18
CA ILE A 34 -5.04 11.25 3.35
C ILE A 34 -6.49 11.46 3.84
N ASN A 35 -6.71 11.34 5.15
CA ASN A 35 -8.04 11.56 5.74
C ASN A 35 -8.56 12.98 5.48
N ARG A 36 -7.68 13.98 5.57
CA ARG A 36 -8.00 15.36 5.23
C ARG A 36 -8.30 15.54 3.74
N LEU A 37 -7.52 14.92 2.86
CA LEU A 37 -7.75 14.96 1.41
C LEU A 37 -9.09 14.34 1.03
N GLY A 38 -9.49 13.24 1.67
CA GLY A 38 -10.78 12.60 1.45
C GLY A 38 -11.98 13.54 1.65
N GLN A 39 -11.85 14.59 2.45
CA GLN A 39 -12.92 15.59 2.65
C GLN A 39 -13.20 16.46 1.41
N TYR A 40 -12.35 16.42 0.37
CA TYR A 40 -12.49 17.26 -0.82
C TYR A 40 -13.04 16.52 -2.06
N PHE A 41 -13.16 15.19 -2.01
CA PHE A 41 -13.53 14.35 -3.15
C PHE A 41 -14.87 13.65 -2.91
N ASP A 42 -15.74 13.64 -3.91
CA ASP A 42 -16.98 12.85 -3.86
C ASP A 42 -16.71 11.36 -4.17
N ASN A 43 -15.67 11.09 -4.97
CA ASN A 43 -15.30 9.75 -5.40
C ASN A 43 -13.98 9.35 -4.72
N ILE A 44 -14.01 8.30 -3.89
CA ILE A 44 -12.83 7.77 -3.21
C ILE A 44 -12.74 6.28 -3.47
N VAL A 45 -11.58 5.82 -3.95
CA VAL A 45 -11.25 4.41 -4.17
C VAL A 45 -10.07 4.06 -3.29
N LEU A 46 -10.16 2.92 -2.61
CA LEU A 46 -9.05 2.35 -1.84
C LEU A 46 -8.55 1.11 -2.59
N THR A 47 -7.25 1.00 -2.80
CA THR A 47 -6.65 -0.25 -3.28
C THR A 47 -6.05 -1.03 -2.14
N GLN A 48 -5.86 -2.32 -2.38
CA GLN A 48 -5.25 -3.21 -1.43
C GLN A 48 -4.36 -4.18 -2.19
N ASP A 49 -3.07 -4.20 -1.86
CA ASP A 49 -2.18 -5.27 -2.26
C ASP A 49 -2.61 -6.55 -1.54
N TRP A 50 -2.99 -7.56 -2.32
CA TRP A 50 -3.66 -8.77 -1.82
C TRP A 50 -3.08 -10.03 -2.46
N HIS A 51 -2.00 -10.51 -1.87
CA HIS A 51 -1.28 -11.67 -2.34
C HIS A 51 -1.77 -12.97 -1.70
N PRO A 52 -1.90 -14.08 -2.46
CA PRO A 52 -1.92 -15.41 -1.87
C PRO A 52 -0.57 -15.74 -1.21
N ALA A 53 -0.54 -16.72 -0.31
CA ALA A 53 0.66 -17.07 0.44
C ALA A 53 1.83 -17.52 -0.46
N ASP A 54 1.52 -18.11 -1.62
CA ASP A 54 2.46 -18.60 -2.63
C ASP A 54 2.68 -17.61 -3.79
N HIS A 55 2.39 -16.32 -3.58
CA HIS A 55 2.50 -15.32 -4.63
C HIS A 55 3.93 -15.21 -5.20
N VAL A 56 4.03 -15.06 -6.53
CA VAL A 56 5.30 -15.04 -7.27
C VAL A 56 6.22 -13.87 -6.90
N SER A 57 5.70 -12.79 -6.31
CA SER A 57 6.54 -11.67 -5.87
C SER A 57 7.38 -11.96 -4.62
N PHE A 58 7.05 -12.99 -3.84
CA PHE A 58 7.76 -13.29 -2.60
C PHE A 58 9.03 -14.09 -2.87
N ALA A 59 10.18 -13.57 -2.39
CA ALA A 59 11.47 -14.25 -2.51
C ALA A 59 11.46 -15.66 -1.88
N SER A 60 10.65 -15.90 -0.85
CA SER A 60 10.49 -17.23 -0.23
C SER A 60 9.96 -18.30 -1.19
N ASN A 61 9.31 -17.91 -2.28
CA ASN A 61 8.78 -18.81 -3.30
C ASN A 61 9.79 -19.07 -4.44
N HIS A 62 11.03 -18.56 -4.32
CA HIS A 62 12.12 -18.75 -5.29
C HIS A 62 13.36 -19.32 -4.62
N PHE A 63 13.75 -20.54 -5.02
CA PHE A 63 14.88 -21.24 -4.39
C PHE A 63 16.19 -20.43 -4.51
N GLY A 64 16.84 -20.19 -3.38
CA GLY A 64 18.13 -19.50 -3.31
C GLY A 64 18.07 -17.98 -3.51
N LYS A 65 16.88 -17.37 -3.62
CA LYS A 65 16.73 -15.91 -3.74
C LYS A 65 16.53 -15.26 -2.37
N ALA A 66 17.08 -14.06 -2.22
CA ALA A 66 16.87 -13.21 -1.05
C ALA A 66 15.85 -12.09 -1.36
N VAL A 67 15.25 -11.52 -0.30
CA VAL A 67 14.38 -10.33 -0.43
C VAL A 67 15.14 -9.22 -1.14
N TYR A 68 14.45 -8.50 -2.04
CA TYR A 68 14.97 -7.42 -2.90
C TYR A 68 15.89 -7.83 -4.05
N GLN A 69 16.15 -9.13 -4.26
CA GLN A 69 16.87 -9.58 -5.46
C GLN A 69 15.95 -9.62 -6.68
N THR A 70 16.51 -9.38 -7.87
CA THR A 70 15.83 -9.67 -9.14
C THR A 70 15.61 -11.18 -9.26
N ILE A 71 14.38 -11.58 -9.55
CA ILE A 71 13.97 -12.97 -9.76
C ILE A 71 14.37 -13.40 -11.16
#